data_AF-A0A6G7RQV8-F1
#
_entry.id   AF-A0A6G7RQV8-F1
#
_cell.length_a   1.000
_cell.length_b   1.000
_cell.length_c   1.000
_cell.angle_alpha   90.00
_cell.angle_beta   90.00
_cell.angle_gamma   90.00
#
_symmetry.space_group_name_H-M   'P 1'
#
loop_
_entity.id
_entity.type
_entity.pdbx_description
1 polymer ?
#
loop_
_entity_poly.entity_id
_entity_poly.type
_entity_poly.pdbx_seq_one_letter_code
_entity_poly.pdbx_strand_id
1 'polypeptide(L)'
;MYKFLIFAFFTLSFVNGQTKSDLFFTPSDTLHVKRKNAVILTESALGGLTLLGLNQLWYSDYERSKFHTINDNSEWFQMDKLGHTFTAYHLGRFGAQTLNWAGVSKKNQLIYGGSLGFMFLTGVEVLDGFSEEWGFSWGDFFANATGSSLYIGQELLWDEQRVTLKYSFSKSKYANLNPNKLGSSFTEQLLKDYNGQTYWLSINLYSFFNSSKIPKWLNVAVGYSADGLLYGSKELQQNFFPDQKRQRQILLSLDLDLTKVETNSTFLKQFFNVVNVIKIPFPTLQFNSNGHVTGHLVYF
;
A
#
# COMPACT_ATOMS: atom_id res chain seq x y z
N MET A 1 -9.29 -24.57 -16.57
CA MET A 1 -7.85 -24.59 -16.28
C MET A 1 -7.38 -23.16 -16.49
N TYR A 2 -7.16 -22.30 -15.51
CA TYR A 2 -6.49 -22.47 -14.22
C TYR A 2 -7.22 -21.64 -13.14
N LYS A 3 -7.62 -22.29 -12.04
CA LYS A 3 -8.11 -21.63 -10.82
C LYS A 3 -7.18 -22.06 -9.70
N PHE A 4 -6.08 -21.36 -9.48
CA PHE A 4 -5.34 -21.42 -8.22
C PHE A 4 -4.53 -20.14 -8.05
N LEU A 5 -5.23 -19.08 -7.64
CA LEU A 5 -4.61 -17.95 -6.95
C LEU A 5 -4.73 -18.23 -5.46
N ILE A 6 -3.58 -18.61 -4.91
CA ILE A 6 -3.07 -18.34 -3.57
C ILE A 6 -4.11 -17.70 -2.63
N PHE A 7 -4.78 -18.57 -1.88
CA PHE A 7 -5.37 -18.24 -0.58
C PHE A 7 -4.87 -19.29 0.40
N ALA A 8 -3.65 -19.08 0.89
CA ALA A 8 -3.11 -19.84 2.00
C ALA A 8 -2.68 -18.88 3.12
N PHE A 9 -3.64 -18.09 3.59
CA PHE A 9 -3.63 -17.53 4.93
C PHE A 9 -4.91 -17.97 5.63
N PHE A 10 -4.73 -18.56 6.80
CA PHE A 10 -5.74 -19.05 7.74
C PHE A 10 -6.46 -20.38 7.42
N THR A 11 -5.73 -21.49 7.53
CA THR A 11 -6.34 -22.68 8.15
C THR A 11 -6.40 -22.45 9.66
N LEU A 12 -7.40 -21.68 10.09
CA LEU A 12 -7.79 -21.57 11.49
C LEU A 12 -8.52 -22.85 11.90
N SER A 13 -7.78 -23.80 12.45
CA SER A 13 -8.35 -24.72 13.42
C SER A 13 -8.65 -23.93 14.70
N PHE A 14 -9.81 -23.28 14.74
CA PHE A 14 -10.36 -22.75 15.99
C PHE A 14 -10.78 -23.93 16.87
N VAL A 15 -9.87 -24.38 17.73
CA VAL A 15 -10.20 -25.23 18.87
C VAL A 15 -9.51 -24.65 20.09
N ASN A 16 -10.30 -23.98 20.93
CA ASN A 16 -10.12 -23.72 22.36
C ASN A 16 -8.70 -23.44 22.87
N GLY A 17 -8.33 -22.15 22.96
CA GLY A 17 -7.07 -21.75 23.58
C GLY A 17 -6.95 -20.25 23.88
N GLN A 18 -7.96 -19.62 24.46
CA GLN A 18 -7.99 -18.16 24.73
C GLN A 18 -6.85 -17.63 25.62
N THR A 19 -6.05 -18.49 26.28
CA THR A 19 -4.91 -18.04 27.10
C THR A 19 -3.54 -18.19 26.41
N LYS A 20 -3.38 -19.12 25.46
CA LYS A 20 -2.11 -19.29 24.72
C LYS A 20 -2.06 -18.48 23.42
N SER A 21 -3.21 -18.17 22.82
CA SER A 21 -3.29 -17.39 21.58
C SER A 21 -2.87 -15.93 21.79
N ASP A 22 -3.27 -15.29 22.89
CA ASP A 22 -2.90 -13.90 23.17
C ASP A 22 -1.39 -13.74 23.41
N LEU A 23 -0.73 -14.74 24.03
CA LEU A 23 0.73 -14.78 24.19
C LEU A 23 1.49 -14.85 22.86
N PHE A 24 0.89 -15.44 21.82
CA PHE A 24 1.50 -15.47 20.50
C PHE A 24 1.56 -14.07 19.89
N PHE A 25 0.49 -13.26 20.00
CA PHE A 25 0.43 -11.92 19.39
C PHE A 25 1.22 -10.85 20.15
N THR A 26 1.69 -11.15 21.37
CA THR A 26 2.52 -10.24 22.15
C THR A 26 3.97 -10.27 21.66
N PRO A 27 4.58 -9.08 21.37
CA PRO A 27 6.00 -8.98 21.07
C PRO A 27 6.88 -9.54 22.19
N SER A 28 8.04 -10.07 21.82
CA SER A 28 9.01 -10.58 22.78
C SER A 28 9.88 -9.44 23.33
N ASP A 29 10.01 -9.32 24.66
CA ASP A 29 10.85 -8.28 25.29
C ASP A 29 12.35 -8.51 25.05
N THR A 30 12.74 -9.75 24.76
CA THR A 30 14.12 -10.14 24.42
C THR A 30 14.14 -10.87 23.09
N LEU A 31 15.33 -10.97 22.49
CA LEU A 31 15.50 -11.59 21.18
C LEU A 31 15.07 -13.06 21.20
N HIS A 32 13.99 -13.37 20.50
CA HIS A 32 13.51 -14.73 20.32
C HIS A 32 14.02 -15.32 19.00
N VAL A 33 15.18 -15.95 19.03
CA VAL A 33 15.91 -16.42 17.83
C VAL A 33 15.05 -17.26 16.86
N LYS A 34 14.20 -18.17 17.36
CA LYS A 34 13.30 -18.96 16.49
C LYS A 34 12.27 -18.10 15.75
N ARG A 35 11.67 -17.10 16.42
CA ARG A 35 10.72 -16.14 15.79
C ARG A 35 11.45 -15.32 14.74
N LYS A 36 12.64 -14.80 15.06
CA LYS A 36 13.47 -14.04 14.11
C LYS A 36 13.78 -14.87 12.86
N ASN A 37 14.25 -16.11 13.03
CA ASN A 37 14.59 -16.97 11.90
C ASN A 37 13.35 -17.33 11.06
N ALA A 38 12.19 -17.54 11.71
CA ALA A 38 10.93 -17.76 11.00
C ALA A 38 10.54 -16.53 10.17
N VAL A 39 10.62 -15.32 10.75
CA VAL A 39 10.35 -14.06 10.03
C VAL A 39 11.27 -13.94 8.81
N ILE A 40 12.59 -14.04 8.99
CA ILE A 40 13.56 -13.91 7.89
C ILE A 40 13.31 -14.95 6.79
N LEU A 41 13.11 -16.22 7.16
CA LEU A 41 12.88 -17.29 6.18
C LEU A 41 11.57 -17.05 5.42
N THR A 42 10.50 -16.68 6.11
CA THR A 42 9.19 -16.42 5.50
C THR A 42 9.24 -15.21 4.59
N GLU A 43 9.80 -14.08 5.02
CA GLU A 43 9.93 -12.87 4.21
C GLU A 43 10.80 -13.13 2.97
N SER A 44 11.94 -13.82 3.12
CA SER A 44 12.81 -14.16 2.00
C SER A 44 12.14 -15.10 1.01
N ALA A 45 11.44 -16.15 1.50
CA ALA A 45 10.75 -17.11 0.65
C ALA A 45 9.59 -16.44 -0.08
N LEU A 46 8.74 -15.66 0.61
CA LEU A 46 7.63 -14.96 -0.01
C LEU A 46 8.10 -13.90 -1.02
N GLY A 47 9.10 -13.10 -0.66
CA GLY A 47 9.67 -12.10 -1.58
C GLY A 47 10.26 -12.75 -2.82
N GLY A 48 11.10 -13.77 -2.66
CA GLY A 48 11.71 -14.49 -3.77
C GLY A 48 10.69 -15.19 -4.66
N LEU A 49 9.72 -15.91 -4.08
CA LEU A 49 8.66 -16.56 -4.84
C LEU A 49 7.75 -15.56 -5.56
N THR A 50 7.52 -14.38 -4.96
CA THR A 50 6.72 -13.32 -5.61
C THR A 50 7.46 -12.74 -6.80
N LEU A 51 8.76 -12.44 -6.68
CA LEU A 51 9.56 -11.94 -7.82
C LEU A 51 9.67 -12.99 -8.94
N LEU A 52 9.84 -14.27 -8.59
CA LEU A 52 9.81 -15.36 -9.57
C LEU A 52 8.43 -15.49 -10.23
N GLY A 53 7.36 -15.40 -9.45
CA GLY A 53 5.99 -15.43 -9.94
C GLY A 53 5.70 -14.26 -10.88
N LEU A 54 6.12 -13.05 -10.53
CA LEU A 54 6.03 -11.87 -11.40
C LEU A 54 6.82 -12.10 -12.69
N ASN A 55 8.09 -12.52 -12.61
CA ASN A 55 8.90 -12.84 -13.79
C ASN A 55 8.21 -13.86 -14.73
N GLN A 56 7.54 -14.87 -14.17
CA GLN A 56 6.90 -15.93 -14.95
C GLN A 56 5.48 -15.60 -15.44
N LEU A 57 4.71 -14.77 -14.73
CA LEU A 57 3.30 -14.51 -15.05
C LEU A 57 3.08 -13.12 -15.67
N TRP A 58 3.97 -12.18 -15.42
CA TRP A 58 3.85 -10.79 -15.90
C TRP A 58 4.81 -10.50 -17.06
N TYR A 59 6.04 -11.01 -17.00
CA TYR A 59 7.08 -10.68 -17.99
C TYR A 59 7.30 -11.75 -19.06
N SER A 60 6.80 -12.98 -18.89
CA SER A 60 7.08 -14.10 -19.82
C SER A 60 6.53 -13.89 -21.23
N ASP A 61 5.47 -13.10 -21.34
CA ASP A 61 4.75 -12.88 -22.60
C ASP A 61 5.35 -11.71 -23.41
N TYR A 62 6.39 -11.06 -22.88
CA TYR A 62 7.06 -9.94 -23.50
C TYR A 62 8.51 -10.29 -23.83
N GLU A 63 9.03 -9.71 -24.91
CA GLU A 63 10.43 -9.87 -25.27
C GLU A 63 11.34 -9.26 -24.18
N ARG A 64 12.51 -9.87 -24.00
CA ARG A 64 13.53 -9.41 -23.06
C ARG A 64 14.51 -8.49 -23.76
N SER A 65 14.88 -7.42 -23.07
CA SER A 65 15.75 -6.37 -23.55
C SER A 65 17.11 -6.38 -22.83
N LYS A 66 18.05 -5.56 -23.33
CA LYS A 66 19.15 -5.10 -22.48
C LYS A 66 18.61 -4.13 -21.45
N PHE A 67 19.23 -4.09 -20.27
CA PHE A 67 18.82 -3.16 -19.22
C PHE A 67 18.69 -1.74 -19.76
N HIS A 68 17.50 -1.16 -19.60
CA HIS A 68 17.22 0.22 -19.99
C HIS A 68 16.34 0.92 -18.96
N THR A 69 16.32 2.24 -19.04
CA THR A 69 15.59 3.10 -18.12
C THR A 69 14.58 3.94 -18.87
N ILE A 70 13.43 4.21 -18.24
CA ILE A 70 12.37 5.05 -18.78
C ILE A 70 12.06 6.23 -17.85
N ASN A 71 11.30 7.18 -18.37
CA ASN A 71 10.70 8.25 -17.58
C ASN A 71 9.20 8.29 -17.87
N ASP A 72 8.42 7.70 -16.98
CA ASP A 72 6.97 7.57 -17.04
C ASP A 72 6.27 8.46 -16.00
N ASN A 73 6.97 9.46 -15.47
CA ASN A 73 6.44 10.33 -14.42
C ASN A 73 5.17 11.08 -14.83
N SER A 74 4.87 11.23 -16.13
CA SER A 74 3.63 11.83 -16.62
C SER A 74 2.46 10.85 -16.74
N GLU A 75 2.71 9.55 -16.63
CA GLU A 75 1.70 8.51 -16.81
C GLU A 75 0.77 8.40 -15.61
N TRP A 76 -0.46 7.93 -15.88
CA TRP A 76 -1.49 7.59 -14.90
C TRP A 76 -1.76 8.66 -13.85
N PHE A 77 -1.43 9.93 -14.13
CA PHE A 77 -1.41 10.99 -13.13
C PHE A 77 -0.71 10.58 -11.82
N GLN A 78 0.42 9.90 -11.93
CA GLN A 78 1.26 9.50 -10.79
C GLN A 78 0.57 8.53 -9.81
N MET A 79 -0.59 7.97 -10.14
CA MET A 79 -1.27 6.97 -9.31
C MET A 79 -0.40 5.75 -9.04
N ASP A 80 0.35 5.34 -10.06
CA ASP A 80 1.36 4.30 -9.97
C ASP A 80 2.43 4.61 -8.91
N LYS A 81 2.99 5.83 -8.94
CA LYS A 81 4.02 6.30 -8.00
C LYS A 81 3.46 6.35 -6.57
N LEU A 82 2.19 6.73 -6.41
CA LEU A 82 1.52 6.65 -5.11
C LEU A 82 1.34 5.21 -4.63
N GLY A 83 1.07 4.27 -5.54
CA GLY A 83 1.06 2.83 -5.28
C GLY A 83 2.43 2.31 -4.81
N HIS A 84 3.52 2.76 -5.45
CA HIS A 84 4.89 2.47 -5.05
C HIS A 84 5.21 2.99 -3.65
N THR A 85 4.94 4.27 -3.38
CA THR A 85 5.12 4.88 -2.05
C THR A 85 4.29 4.18 -0.98
N PHE A 86 3.01 3.89 -1.26
CA PHE A 86 2.12 3.20 -0.33
C PHE A 86 2.61 1.79 0.01
N THR A 87 3.00 1.03 -1.01
CA THR A 87 3.45 -0.36 -0.86
C THR A 87 4.78 -0.42 -0.12
N ALA A 88 5.73 0.47 -0.47
CA ALA A 88 7.01 0.57 0.22
C ALA A 88 6.85 0.92 1.71
N TYR A 89 5.96 1.87 2.01
CA TYR A 89 5.64 2.26 3.39
C TYR A 89 5.09 1.10 4.21
N HIS A 90 4.06 0.39 3.72
CA HIS A 90 3.41 -0.66 4.50
C HIS A 90 4.21 -1.95 4.58
N LEU A 91 4.89 -2.37 3.51
CA LEU A 91 5.82 -3.50 3.60
C LEU A 91 6.95 -3.19 4.58
N GLY A 92 7.48 -1.97 4.56
CA GLY A 92 8.46 -1.50 5.54
C GLY A 92 7.94 -1.53 6.97
N ARG A 93 6.76 -0.96 7.21
CA ARG A 93 6.10 -0.93 8.51
C ARG A 93 5.83 -2.33 9.05
N PHE A 94 5.26 -3.22 8.23
CA PHE A 94 4.96 -4.58 8.67
C PHE A 94 6.22 -5.41 8.89
N GLY A 95 7.24 -5.30 8.04
CA GLY A 95 8.54 -5.96 8.25
C GLY A 95 9.22 -5.51 9.55
N ALA A 96 9.14 -4.22 9.88
CA ALA A 96 9.67 -3.73 11.15
C ALA A 96 8.87 -4.26 12.36
N GLN A 97 7.53 -4.34 12.24
CA GLN A 97 6.65 -4.86 13.27
C GLN A 97 6.80 -6.37 13.49
N THR A 98 7.02 -7.18 12.45
CA THR A 98 7.29 -8.63 12.57
C THR A 98 8.65 -8.89 13.22
N LEU A 99 9.67 -8.07 12.92
CA LEU A 99 10.95 -8.12 13.62
C LEU A 99 10.82 -7.70 15.09
N ASN A 100 10.02 -6.67 15.38
CA ASN A 100 9.69 -6.28 16.76
C ASN A 100 9.01 -7.41 17.52
N TRP A 101 8.08 -8.11 16.87
CA TRP A 101 7.40 -9.27 17.44
C TRP A 101 8.38 -10.39 17.87
N ALA A 102 9.52 -10.51 17.18
CA ALA A 102 10.61 -11.41 17.51
C ALA A 102 11.63 -10.86 18.54
N GLY A 103 11.44 -9.63 19.05
CA GLY A 103 12.36 -8.98 20.00
C GLY A 103 13.68 -8.52 19.37
N VAL A 104 13.68 -8.25 18.06
CA VAL A 104 14.84 -7.68 17.36
C VAL A 104 15.03 -6.22 17.78
N SER A 105 16.27 -5.73 17.87
CA SER A 105 16.52 -4.34 18.27
C SER A 105 15.91 -3.33 17.31
N LYS A 106 15.45 -2.18 17.82
CA LYS A 106 14.85 -1.09 17.02
C LYS A 106 15.68 -0.71 15.80
N LYS A 107 16.99 -0.56 15.95
CA LYS A 107 17.92 -0.28 14.84
C LYS A 107 17.78 -1.30 13.70
N ASN A 108 17.74 -2.59 14.04
CA ASN A 108 17.62 -3.66 13.04
C ASN A 108 16.19 -3.77 12.48
N GLN A 109 15.16 -3.45 13.27
CA GLN A 109 13.79 -3.32 12.76
C GLN A 109 13.71 -2.26 11.66
N LEU A 110 14.31 -1.08 11.87
CA LEU A 110 14.29 0.01 10.88
C LEU A 110 15.15 -0.29 9.65
N ILE A 111 16.34 -0.88 9.84
CA ILE A 111 17.24 -1.20 8.73
C ILE A 111 16.66 -2.34 7.88
N TYR A 112 16.30 -3.48 8.47
CA TYR A 112 15.92 -4.66 7.68
C TYR A 112 14.41 -4.71 7.41
N GLY A 113 13.60 -4.38 8.41
CA GLY A 113 12.15 -4.34 8.28
C GLY A 113 11.70 -3.10 7.53
N GLY A 114 12.12 -1.91 7.98
CA GLY A 114 11.71 -0.63 7.39
C GLY A 114 12.09 -0.46 5.91
N SER A 115 13.21 -1.06 5.47
CA SER A 115 13.63 -1.03 4.06
C SER A 115 13.06 -2.16 3.21
N LEU A 116 12.30 -3.09 3.78
CA LEU A 116 11.81 -4.29 3.08
C LEU A 116 11.02 -3.93 1.81
N GLY A 117 10.10 -2.98 1.93
CA GLY A 117 9.29 -2.51 0.80
C GLY A 117 10.13 -1.87 -0.31
N PHE A 118 11.07 -1.01 0.04
CA PHE A 118 12.01 -0.40 -0.90
C PHE A 118 12.83 -1.46 -1.67
N MET A 119 13.41 -2.44 -0.96
CA MET A 119 14.21 -3.49 -1.59
C MET A 119 13.37 -4.35 -2.52
N PHE A 120 12.17 -4.75 -2.09
CA PHE A 120 11.28 -5.58 -2.87
C PHE A 120 10.87 -4.88 -4.18
N LEU A 121 10.39 -3.65 -4.09
CA LEU A 121 9.92 -2.90 -5.27
C LEU A 121 11.08 -2.48 -6.18
N THR A 122 12.26 -2.16 -5.62
CA THR A 122 13.47 -1.96 -6.45
C THR A 122 13.82 -3.24 -7.23
N GLY A 123 13.59 -4.41 -6.64
CA GLY A 123 13.72 -5.68 -7.35
C GLY A 123 12.75 -5.80 -8.53
N VAL A 124 11.53 -5.28 -8.40
CA VAL A 124 10.54 -5.19 -9.50
C VAL A 124 11.04 -4.24 -10.59
N GLU A 125 11.50 -3.02 -10.24
CA GLU A 125 12.07 -2.07 -11.21
C GLU A 125 13.23 -2.68 -12.01
N VAL A 126 14.06 -3.50 -11.36
CA VAL A 126 15.15 -4.20 -12.04
C VAL A 126 14.59 -5.22 -13.05
N LEU A 127 13.50 -5.93 -12.74
CA LEU A 127 12.84 -6.82 -13.70
C LEU A 127 12.25 -6.03 -14.87
N ASP A 128 11.63 -4.87 -14.61
CA ASP A 128 11.12 -3.96 -15.62
C ASP A 128 12.22 -3.49 -16.56
N GLY A 129 13.41 -3.15 -16.03
CA GLY A 129 14.56 -2.73 -16.81
C GLY A 129 15.02 -3.73 -17.87
N PHE A 130 14.71 -5.03 -17.73
CA PHE A 130 15.04 -6.07 -18.71
C PHE A 130 13.84 -6.49 -19.60
N SER A 131 12.74 -5.74 -19.58
CA SER A 131 11.60 -5.93 -20.49
C SER A 131 11.72 -5.03 -21.72
N GLU A 132 11.25 -5.46 -22.89
CA GLU A 132 11.08 -4.57 -24.06
C GLU A 132 9.81 -3.69 -23.93
N GLU A 133 8.79 -4.14 -23.20
CA GLU A 133 7.53 -3.39 -23.00
C GLU A 133 7.66 -2.36 -21.87
N TRP A 134 8.36 -2.73 -20.79
CA TRP A 134 8.58 -1.90 -19.60
C TRP A 134 10.03 -1.44 -19.51
N GLY A 135 10.40 -0.67 -18.50
CA GLY A 135 11.77 -0.27 -18.24
C GLY A 135 11.97 0.19 -16.80
N PHE A 136 13.22 0.27 -16.34
CA PHE A 136 13.50 0.71 -14.97
C PHE A 136 13.10 2.17 -14.82
N SER A 137 12.15 2.46 -13.92
CA SER A 137 11.67 3.82 -13.69
C SER A 137 12.39 4.45 -12.50
N TRP A 138 13.13 5.53 -12.76
CA TRP A 138 13.67 6.33 -11.66
C TRP A 138 12.55 7.00 -10.84
N GLY A 139 11.40 7.28 -11.46
CA GLY A 139 10.23 7.82 -10.76
C GLY A 139 9.73 6.85 -9.69
N ASP A 140 9.58 5.58 -10.05
CA ASP A 140 9.11 4.55 -9.14
C ASP A 140 10.17 4.17 -8.12
N PHE A 141 11.44 4.12 -8.50
CA PHE A 141 12.54 3.97 -7.54
C PHE A 141 12.52 5.06 -6.45
N PHE A 142 12.32 6.33 -6.83
CA PHE A 142 12.21 7.42 -5.85
C PHE A 142 10.91 7.34 -5.04
N ALA A 143 9.81 6.92 -5.65
CA ALA A 143 8.55 6.69 -4.94
C ALA A 143 8.69 5.57 -3.88
N ASN A 144 9.40 4.48 -4.21
CA ASN A 144 9.75 3.40 -3.30
C ASN A 144 10.57 3.93 -2.11
N ALA A 145 11.62 4.70 -2.40
CA ALA A 145 12.48 5.30 -1.39
C ALA A 145 11.69 6.25 -0.48
N THR A 146 10.78 7.03 -1.05
CA THR A 146 9.90 7.96 -0.32
C THR A 146 9.01 7.23 0.68
N GLY A 147 8.38 6.12 0.27
CA GLY A 147 7.52 5.32 1.15
C GLY A 147 8.25 4.74 2.35
N SER A 148 9.39 4.07 2.12
CA SER A 148 10.22 3.54 3.21
C SER A 148 10.78 4.66 4.10
N SER A 149 11.20 5.79 3.51
CA SER A 149 11.71 6.94 4.27
C SER A 149 10.64 7.60 5.13
N LEU A 150 9.38 7.66 4.66
CA LEU A 150 8.26 8.19 5.44
C LEU A 150 8.00 7.33 6.69
N TYR A 151 8.08 6.00 6.57
CA TYR A 151 7.94 5.12 7.73
C TYR A 151 9.12 5.30 8.71
N ILE A 152 10.35 5.11 8.21
CA ILE A 152 11.58 5.14 9.02
C ILE A 152 11.77 6.52 9.67
N GLY A 153 11.55 7.59 8.92
CA GLY A 153 11.71 8.96 9.39
C GLY A 153 10.80 9.28 10.58
N GLN A 154 9.54 8.84 10.54
CA GLN A 154 8.62 9.02 11.67
C GLN A 154 9.07 8.23 12.91
N GLU A 155 9.54 7.00 12.74
CA GLU A 155 10.09 6.22 13.87
C GLU A 155 11.33 6.88 14.48
N LEU A 156 12.20 7.49 13.67
CA LEU A 156 13.40 8.17 14.15
C LEU A 156 13.11 9.52 14.80
N LEU A 157 12.08 10.24 14.34
CA LEU A 157 11.76 11.59 14.80
C LEU A 157 10.79 11.60 15.99
N TRP A 158 9.87 10.65 16.05
CA TRP A 158 8.74 10.68 16.98
C TRP A 158 8.53 9.39 17.77
N ASP A 159 9.26 8.30 17.48
CA ASP A 159 9.03 6.97 18.05
C ASP A 159 7.57 6.47 17.89
N GLU A 160 6.81 7.07 16.98
CA GLU A 160 5.44 6.72 16.63
C GLU A 160 5.11 7.15 15.19
N GLN A 161 4.13 6.50 14.57
CA GLN A 161 3.57 6.96 13.29
C GLN A 161 2.47 8.00 13.56
N ARG A 162 2.66 9.23 13.08
CA ARG A 162 1.69 10.34 13.19
C ARG A 162 0.92 10.58 11.91
N VAL A 163 1.51 10.21 10.78
CA VAL A 163 0.94 10.27 9.44
C VAL A 163 0.98 8.86 8.86
N THR A 164 -0.18 8.30 8.54
CA THR A 164 -0.31 6.96 7.99
C THR A 164 -0.84 7.01 6.57
N LEU A 165 -0.18 6.31 5.65
CA LEU A 165 -0.72 6.09 4.31
C LEU A 165 -1.89 5.09 4.39
N LYS A 166 -3.01 5.43 3.77
CA LYS A 166 -4.16 4.53 3.65
C LYS A 166 -4.63 4.41 2.22
N TYR A 167 -5.36 3.35 1.94
CA TYR A 167 -5.91 3.04 0.63
C TYR A 167 -7.42 2.86 0.73
N SER A 168 -8.13 3.29 -0.29
CA SER A 168 -9.56 3.03 -0.44
C SER A 168 -9.88 2.73 -1.91
N PHE A 169 -10.94 1.95 -2.14
CA PHE A 169 -11.29 1.49 -3.47
C PHE A 169 -12.79 1.48 -3.71
N SER A 170 -13.16 2.01 -4.88
CA SER A 170 -14.50 1.87 -5.44
C SER A 170 -14.42 1.43 -6.89
N LYS A 171 -15.27 0.50 -7.31
CA LYS A 171 -15.33 0.13 -8.73
C LYS A 171 -15.62 1.35 -9.59
N SER A 172 -14.77 1.62 -10.56
CA SER A 172 -15.04 2.66 -11.53
C SER A 172 -15.97 2.16 -12.63
N LYS A 173 -16.64 3.11 -13.30
CA LYS A 173 -17.40 2.83 -14.52
C LYS A 173 -16.50 2.56 -15.74
N TYR A 174 -15.19 2.82 -15.63
CA TYR A 174 -14.24 2.75 -16.75
C TYR A 174 -13.65 1.37 -16.95
N ALA A 175 -13.65 0.51 -15.92
CA ALA A 175 -13.05 -0.82 -16.02
C ALA A 175 -13.58 -1.65 -17.20
N ASN A 176 -14.87 -1.52 -17.52
CA ASN A 176 -15.50 -2.22 -18.65
C ASN A 176 -15.11 -1.66 -20.02
N LEU A 177 -14.57 -0.44 -20.09
CA LEU A 177 -14.16 0.20 -21.35
C LEU A 177 -12.77 -0.26 -21.79
N ASN A 178 -11.91 -0.63 -20.84
CA ASN A 178 -10.59 -1.19 -21.12
C ASN A 178 -10.20 -2.26 -20.07
N PRO A 179 -10.87 -3.43 -20.05
CA PRO A 179 -10.66 -4.45 -19.03
C PRO A 179 -9.25 -5.06 -19.05
N ASN A 180 -8.52 -4.96 -20.18
CA ASN A 180 -7.14 -5.42 -20.27
C ASN A 180 -6.20 -4.58 -19.40
N LYS A 181 -6.37 -3.24 -19.42
CA LYS A 181 -5.56 -2.32 -18.62
C LYS A 181 -6.14 -2.07 -17.23
N LEU A 182 -7.46 -2.08 -17.07
CA LEU A 182 -8.14 -1.73 -15.82
C LEU A 182 -8.65 -2.93 -15.03
N GLY A 183 -8.57 -4.14 -15.58
CA GLY A 183 -9.01 -5.37 -14.92
C GLY A 183 -10.43 -5.80 -15.26
N SER A 184 -10.57 -7.11 -15.52
CA SER A 184 -11.84 -7.75 -15.87
C SER A 184 -12.61 -8.29 -14.66
N SER A 185 -11.90 -8.50 -13.55
CA SER A 185 -12.44 -9.03 -12.29
C SER A 185 -12.27 -8.04 -11.14
N PHE A 186 -12.99 -8.23 -10.03
CA PHE A 186 -12.86 -7.34 -8.86
C PHE A 186 -11.42 -7.28 -8.34
N THR A 187 -10.73 -8.42 -8.25
CA THR A 187 -9.35 -8.48 -7.76
C THR A 187 -8.38 -7.79 -8.71
N GLU A 188 -8.57 -7.94 -10.03
CA GLU A 188 -7.76 -7.19 -11.00
C GLU A 188 -8.01 -5.69 -10.91
N GLN A 189 -9.28 -5.27 -10.78
CA GLN A 189 -9.65 -3.85 -10.69
C GLN A 189 -9.08 -3.20 -9.42
N LEU A 190 -9.08 -3.92 -8.29
CA LEU A 190 -8.45 -3.45 -7.05
C LEU A 190 -6.98 -3.03 -7.28
N LEU A 191 -6.25 -3.77 -8.12
CA LEU A 191 -4.83 -3.52 -8.39
C LEU A 191 -4.60 -2.57 -9.58
N LYS A 192 -5.39 -2.71 -10.64
CA LYS A 192 -5.15 -2.07 -11.95
C LYS A 192 -6.00 -0.82 -12.21
N ASP A 193 -7.20 -0.74 -11.66
CA ASP A 193 -8.14 0.34 -11.96
C ASP A 193 -7.82 1.58 -11.11
N TYR A 194 -6.85 2.40 -11.54
CA TYR A 194 -6.49 3.62 -10.85
C TYR A 194 -7.64 4.63 -10.71
N ASN A 195 -8.70 4.53 -11.52
CA ASN A 195 -9.89 5.38 -11.35
C ASN A 195 -10.66 5.07 -10.07
N GLY A 196 -10.55 3.82 -9.60
CA GLY A 196 -11.21 3.36 -8.40
C GLY A 196 -10.40 3.58 -7.14
N GLN A 197 -9.10 3.87 -7.27
CA GLN A 197 -8.15 3.92 -6.17
C GLN A 197 -8.05 5.33 -5.60
N THR A 198 -8.01 5.43 -4.27
CA THR A 198 -7.63 6.67 -3.58
C THR A 198 -6.53 6.37 -2.57
N TYR A 199 -5.43 7.12 -2.66
CA TYR A 199 -4.34 7.08 -1.70
C TYR A 199 -4.45 8.25 -0.73
N TRP A 200 -4.40 7.96 0.56
CA TRP A 200 -4.70 8.90 1.63
C TRP A 200 -3.49 9.11 2.53
N LEU A 201 -3.19 10.37 2.84
CA LEU A 201 -2.38 10.77 3.99
C LEU A 201 -3.33 11.02 5.17
N SER A 202 -3.38 10.08 6.10
CA SER A 202 -4.22 10.16 7.31
C SER A 202 -3.39 10.65 8.50
N ILE A 203 -3.71 11.82 9.02
CA ILE A 203 -2.95 12.57 10.02
C ILE A 203 -3.65 12.45 11.37
N ASN A 204 -2.96 11.90 12.37
CA ASN A 204 -3.47 11.81 13.73
C ASN A 204 -3.29 13.14 14.46
N LEU A 205 -4.40 13.87 14.66
CA LEU A 205 -4.37 15.20 15.26
C LEU A 205 -3.89 15.15 16.71
N TYR A 206 -4.28 14.14 17.47
CA TYR A 206 -3.89 14.00 18.87
C TYR A 206 -2.38 13.80 19.04
N SER A 207 -1.72 13.03 18.15
CA SER A 207 -0.27 12.84 18.20
C SER A 207 0.52 14.14 17.98
N PHE A 208 -0.04 15.13 17.28
CA PHE A 208 0.57 16.46 17.16
C PHE A 208 0.19 17.41 18.30
N PHE A 209 -1.02 17.27 18.84
CA PHE A 209 -1.57 18.13 19.89
C PHE A 209 -1.96 17.30 21.12
N ASN A 210 -0.97 16.66 21.75
CA ASN A 210 -1.14 15.67 22.81
C ASN A 210 -1.80 16.19 24.10
N SER A 211 -1.92 17.51 24.27
CA SER A 211 -2.62 18.17 25.38
C SER A 211 -4.05 18.61 25.04
N SER A 212 -4.52 18.34 23.82
CA SER A 212 -5.85 18.72 23.37
C SER A 212 -6.94 17.74 23.86
N LYS A 213 -8.20 18.16 23.73
CA LYS A 213 -9.39 17.30 24.00
C LYS A 213 -9.80 16.48 22.76
N ILE A 214 -8.97 16.42 21.73
CA ILE A 214 -9.27 15.69 20.50
C ILE A 214 -9.23 14.19 20.78
N PRO A 215 -10.20 13.39 20.32
CA PRO A 215 -10.16 11.94 20.49
C PRO A 215 -8.90 11.34 19.86
N LYS A 216 -8.20 10.44 20.56
CA LYS A 216 -6.96 9.80 20.10
C LYS A 216 -7.08 9.07 18.76
N TRP A 217 -8.29 8.60 18.44
CA TRP A 217 -8.59 7.86 17.22
C TRP A 217 -8.98 8.77 16.04
N LEU A 218 -9.19 10.08 16.25
CA LEU A 218 -9.66 10.97 15.20
C LEU A 218 -8.50 11.47 14.34
N ASN A 219 -8.62 11.24 13.03
CA ASN A 219 -7.69 11.71 12.03
C ASN A 219 -8.37 12.67 11.03
N VAL A 220 -7.55 13.51 10.41
CA VAL A 220 -7.90 14.23 9.17
C VAL A 220 -7.12 13.59 8.02
N ALA A 221 -7.77 13.41 6.88
CA ALA A 221 -7.17 12.75 5.73
C ALA A 221 -7.19 13.63 4.48
N VAL A 222 -6.06 13.66 3.78
CA VAL A 222 -5.92 14.24 2.45
C VAL A 222 -5.73 13.11 1.45
N GLY A 223 -6.61 13.00 0.48
CA GLY A 223 -6.60 11.95 -0.54
C GLY A 223 -6.18 12.47 -1.90
N TYR A 224 -5.58 11.60 -2.70
CA TYR A 224 -5.34 11.79 -4.12
C TYR A 224 -5.95 10.64 -4.89
N SER A 225 -6.71 10.95 -5.93
CA SER A 225 -7.22 9.98 -6.90
C SER A 225 -7.23 10.56 -8.31
N ALA A 226 -7.60 9.72 -9.27
CA ALA A 226 -7.81 10.12 -10.65
C ALA A 226 -9.16 9.63 -11.17
N ASP A 227 -9.67 10.28 -12.21
CA ASP A 227 -10.93 9.93 -12.87
C ASP A 227 -10.78 10.02 -14.39
N GLY A 228 -11.41 9.09 -15.10
CA GLY A 228 -11.42 9.07 -16.57
C GLY A 228 -10.12 8.62 -17.23
N LEU A 229 -9.31 7.80 -16.55
CA LEU A 229 -8.10 7.16 -17.06
C LEU A 229 -8.44 5.81 -17.73
N LEU A 230 -8.23 5.73 -19.04
CA LEU A 230 -8.33 4.49 -19.83
C LEU A 230 -6.95 4.01 -20.32
N TYR A 231 -5.97 4.93 -20.38
CA TYR A 231 -4.58 4.70 -20.72
C TYR A 231 -3.65 5.54 -19.83
N GLY A 232 -2.37 5.16 -19.80
CA GLY A 232 -1.34 5.84 -18.99
C GLY A 232 -1.02 7.23 -19.48
N SER A 233 -0.83 7.42 -20.78
CA SER A 233 -0.52 8.71 -21.38
C SER A 233 -1.77 9.40 -21.95
N LYS A 234 -1.68 10.73 -22.07
CA LYS A 234 -2.79 11.54 -22.59
C LYS A 234 -2.96 11.30 -24.09
N GLU A 235 -1.85 11.16 -24.77
CA GLU A 235 -1.70 10.99 -26.20
C GLU A 235 -2.34 9.67 -26.64
N LEU A 236 -2.01 8.56 -25.95
CA LEU A 236 -2.63 7.26 -26.21
C LEU A 236 -4.14 7.31 -25.98
N GLN A 237 -4.58 7.91 -24.86
CA GLN A 237 -6.01 8.02 -24.59
C GLN A 237 -6.73 8.87 -25.65
N GLN A 238 -6.13 9.96 -26.13
CA GLN A 238 -6.75 10.80 -27.16
C GLN A 238 -6.92 10.07 -28.49
N ASN A 239 -6.05 9.11 -28.81
CA ASN A 239 -6.16 8.29 -30.02
C ASN A 239 -7.32 7.31 -29.97
N PHE A 240 -7.60 6.70 -28.82
CA PHE A 240 -8.64 5.66 -28.68
C PHE A 240 -9.96 6.18 -28.10
N PHE A 241 -9.92 7.21 -27.24
CA PHE A 241 -11.05 7.78 -26.52
C PHE A 241 -10.94 9.32 -26.44
N PRO A 242 -11.05 10.04 -27.58
CA PRO A 242 -10.80 11.48 -27.67
C PRO A 242 -11.72 12.33 -26.77
N ASP A 243 -12.96 11.88 -26.55
CA ASP A 243 -13.95 12.60 -25.74
C ASP A 243 -13.83 12.32 -24.23
N GLN A 244 -13.02 11.33 -23.83
CA GLN A 244 -12.84 10.97 -22.44
C GLN A 244 -11.91 11.96 -21.73
N LYS A 245 -12.50 12.78 -20.85
CA LYS A 245 -11.75 13.72 -20.02
C LYS A 245 -11.05 12.98 -18.88
N ARG A 246 -9.75 13.24 -18.73
CA ARG A 246 -8.91 12.79 -17.59
C ARG A 246 -8.89 13.88 -16.53
N GLN A 247 -9.04 13.53 -15.26
CA GLN A 247 -9.01 14.49 -14.15
C GLN A 247 -8.19 13.96 -12.97
N ARG A 248 -7.49 14.88 -12.30
CA ARG A 248 -6.94 14.65 -10.96
C ARG A 248 -7.97 15.09 -9.92
N GLN A 249 -7.95 14.44 -8.77
CA GLN A 249 -8.84 14.75 -7.67
C GLN A 249 -8.04 14.82 -6.36
N ILE A 250 -8.25 15.89 -5.62
CA ILE A 250 -7.79 16.02 -4.23
C ILE A 250 -8.99 15.88 -3.33
N LEU A 251 -8.87 15.10 -2.27
CA LEU A 251 -9.96 14.80 -1.35
C LEU A 251 -9.60 15.24 0.06
N LEU A 252 -10.57 15.80 0.78
CA LEU A 252 -10.46 16.13 2.19
C LEU A 252 -11.54 15.36 2.96
N SER A 253 -11.13 14.59 3.97
CA SER A 253 -12.03 13.73 4.73
C SER A 253 -11.61 13.65 6.20
N LEU A 254 -12.51 13.11 7.03
CA LEU A 254 -12.15 12.60 8.35
C LEU A 254 -11.74 11.15 8.26
N ASP A 255 -11.02 10.65 9.25
CA ASP A 255 -10.64 9.24 9.32
C ASP A 255 -10.54 8.76 10.76
N LEU A 256 -10.49 7.43 10.91
CA LEU A 256 -10.31 6.77 12.20
C LEU A 256 -9.00 5.99 12.21
N ASP A 257 -8.12 6.30 13.16
CA ASP A 257 -6.93 5.50 13.45
C ASP A 257 -7.29 4.29 14.31
N LEU A 258 -7.50 3.15 13.66
CA LEU A 258 -7.89 1.91 14.32
C LEU A 258 -6.83 1.44 15.34
N THR A 259 -5.57 1.84 15.18
CA THR A 259 -4.50 1.47 16.13
C THR A 259 -4.65 2.14 17.50
N LYS A 260 -5.45 3.22 17.58
CA LYS A 260 -5.70 3.99 18.81
C LYS A 260 -7.01 3.59 19.48
N VAL A 261 -7.73 2.59 18.95
CA VAL A 261 -8.94 2.02 19.58
C VAL A 261 -8.52 1.23 20.83
N GLU A 262 -9.12 1.58 21.97
CA GLU A 262 -8.79 0.95 23.26
C GLU A 262 -9.41 -0.45 23.36
N THR A 263 -8.55 -1.46 23.55
CA THR A 263 -8.97 -2.86 23.75
C THR A 263 -7.92 -3.62 24.58
N ASN A 264 -8.37 -4.63 25.32
CA ASN A 264 -7.49 -5.50 26.12
C ASN A 264 -6.95 -6.70 25.32
N SER A 265 -7.55 -7.02 24.17
CA SER A 265 -7.10 -8.17 23.36
C SER A 265 -5.91 -7.79 22.48
N THR A 266 -4.79 -8.50 22.66
CA THR A 266 -3.61 -8.33 21.80
C THR A 266 -3.91 -8.72 20.36
N PHE A 267 -4.72 -9.77 20.15
CA PHE A 267 -5.20 -10.12 18.82
C PHE A 267 -5.94 -8.96 18.14
N LEU A 268 -6.90 -8.33 18.82
CA LEU A 268 -7.64 -7.20 18.25
C LEU A 268 -6.73 -6.00 17.94
N LYS A 269 -5.72 -5.72 18.78
CA LYS A 269 -4.72 -4.69 18.49
C LYS A 269 -3.96 -5.00 17.18
N GLN A 270 -3.55 -6.24 16.97
CA GLN A 270 -2.87 -6.64 15.74
C GLN A 270 -3.81 -6.59 14.53
N PHE A 271 -5.05 -7.06 14.69
CA PHE A 271 -6.07 -6.98 13.64
C PHE A 271 -6.33 -5.53 13.22
N PHE A 272 -6.56 -4.63 14.17
CA PHE A 272 -6.72 -3.21 13.90
C PHE A 272 -5.47 -2.61 13.25
N ASN A 273 -4.27 -3.00 13.67
CA ASN A 273 -3.03 -2.54 13.06
C ASN A 273 -2.91 -2.92 11.58
N VAL A 274 -3.35 -4.13 11.19
CA VAL A 274 -3.36 -4.59 9.79
C VAL A 274 -4.49 -3.91 9.00
N VAL A 275 -5.70 -3.83 9.55
CA VAL A 275 -6.86 -3.25 8.85
C VAL A 275 -6.77 -1.73 8.72
N ASN A 276 -5.99 -1.05 9.58
CA ASN A 276 -5.77 0.41 9.51
C ASN A 276 -5.12 0.88 8.21
N VAL A 277 -4.64 -0.03 7.37
CA VAL A 277 -4.18 0.25 6.00
C VAL A 277 -5.34 0.75 5.12
N ILE A 278 -6.56 0.29 5.41
CA ILE A 278 -7.77 0.65 4.68
C ILE A 278 -8.36 1.91 5.32
N LYS A 279 -8.71 2.88 4.48
CA LYS A 279 -9.41 4.10 4.89
C LYS A 279 -10.81 3.72 5.38
N ILE A 280 -11.24 4.30 6.51
CA ILE A 280 -12.63 4.12 6.96
C ILE A 280 -13.55 5.06 6.17
N PRO A 281 -14.72 4.60 5.71
CA PRO A 281 -15.65 5.49 5.03
C PRO A 281 -16.13 6.66 5.89
N PHE A 282 -15.99 7.87 5.36
CA PHE A 282 -16.38 9.13 6.03
C PHE A 282 -16.89 10.15 5.00
N PRO A 283 -17.57 11.23 5.44
CA PRO A 283 -17.88 12.36 4.56
C PRO A 283 -16.61 12.97 3.96
N THR A 284 -16.67 13.33 2.69
CA THR A 284 -15.50 13.75 1.92
C THR A 284 -15.85 14.90 0.98
N LEU A 285 -14.98 15.91 0.93
CA LEU A 285 -14.99 16.94 -0.10
C LEU A 285 -13.97 16.58 -1.18
N GLN A 286 -14.42 16.48 -2.41
CA GLN A 286 -13.59 16.19 -3.59
C GLN A 286 -13.43 17.46 -4.43
N PHE A 287 -12.19 17.83 -4.73
CA PHE A 287 -11.81 18.94 -5.58
C PHE A 287 -11.19 18.36 -6.86
N ASN A 288 -11.84 18.56 -8.01
CA ASN A 288 -11.25 18.11 -9.27
C ASN A 288 -10.39 19.21 -9.93
N SER A 289 -9.53 18.80 -10.86
CA SER A 289 -8.66 19.72 -11.62
C SER A 289 -9.41 20.77 -12.46
N ASN A 290 -10.73 20.64 -12.63
CA ASN A 290 -11.56 21.60 -13.36
C ASN A 290 -12.20 22.65 -12.44
N GLY A 291 -11.89 22.64 -11.14
CA GLY A 291 -12.39 23.60 -10.16
C GLY A 291 -13.77 23.26 -9.59
N HIS A 292 -14.35 22.09 -9.90
CA HIS A 292 -15.59 21.66 -9.30
C HIS A 292 -15.34 21.00 -7.94
N VAL A 293 -16.23 21.31 -6.99
CA VAL A 293 -16.24 20.73 -5.65
C VAL A 293 -17.47 19.84 -5.51
N THR A 294 -17.25 18.58 -5.13
CA THR A 294 -18.31 17.59 -4.87
C THR A 294 -18.26 17.16 -3.42
N GLY A 295 -19.40 17.20 -2.73
CA GLY A 295 -19.55 16.67 -1.37
C GLY A 295 -20.12 15.25 -1.39
N HIS A 296 -19.47 14.34 -0.68
CA HIS A 296 -19.91 12.97 -0.46
C HIS A 296 -20.29 12.79 1.01
N LEU A 297 -21.50 12.30 1.29
CA LEU A 297 -21.90 11.97 2.68
C LEU A 297 -21.13 10.77 3.23
N VAL A 298 -20.80 9.81 2.35
CA VAL A 298 -19.96 8.65 2.65
C VAL A 298 -19.07 8.39 1.42
N TYR A 299 -17.78 8.23 1.64
CA TYR A 299 -16.77 7.93 0.62
C TYR A 299 -16.00 6.65 1.00
N PHE A 300 -15.62 5.84 0.01
CA PHE A 300 -15.54 4.37 0.07
C PHE A 300 -14.12 3.79 0.16
#